data_AF-A0A8H4NJ60-F1
#
_entry.id   AF-A0A8H4NJ60-F1
#
_cell.length_a   1.000
_cell.length_b   1.000
_cell.length_c   1.000
_cell.angle_alpha   90.00
_cell.angle_beta   90.00
_cell.angle_gamma   90.00
#
_symmetry.space_group_name_H-M   'P 1'
#
loop_
_entity.id
_entity.type
_entity.pdbx_description
1 polymer ?
#
loop_
_entity_poly.entity_id
_entity_poly.type
_entity_poly.pdbx_seq_one_letter_code
_entity_poly.pdbx_strand_id
1 'polypeptide(L)'
;MTTKTPHIPHIYLLCMDEVFSDAFEVARKSRKLPDSISIDIHNCALSQLPETVKFDTVVSPANSYGRLDGAFDDAISRQFAPRDDYHALTNVAQAQLYKTWRGFAPPGTCTLVEIPKEFDARSRNVFGTRRVALCPTMRMPADVRWDKEVIYECIWSLLCAIDNHNRDASPEDKIENVLMTPLATGVGRVSPEKWALQAVLAMKHFVEASENPDKWSNLQWADLGKTCAETQLTWTK
;
A
#
# COMPACT_ATOMS: atom_id res chain seq x y z
N MET A 1 -14.78 20.53 18.11
CA MET A 1 -13.58 19.96 17.45
C MET A 1 -14.02 19.53 16.07
N THR A 2 -13.51 20.15 15.01
CA THR A 2 -13.83 19.75 13.64
C THR A 2 -13.17 18.41 13.38
N THR A 3 -13.94 17.34 13.50
CA THR A 3 -13.54 16.00 13.08
C THR A 3 -13.32 16.05 11.57
N LYS A 4 -12.08 16.32 11.15
CA LYS A 4 -11.69 16.14 9.76
C LYS A 4 -11.94 14.68 9.43
N THR A 5 -12.86 14.41 8.52
CA THR A 5 -13.08 13.08 7.97
C THR A 5 -11.73 12.55 7.48
N PRO A 6 -11.33 11.33 7.87
CA PRO A 6 -10.09 10.73 7.38
C PRO A 6 -10.04 10.80 5.86
N HIS A 7 -8.96 11.37 5.35
CA HIS A 7 -8.75 11.56 3.93
C HIS A 7 -7.92 10.40 3.40
N ILE A 8 -8.50 9.58 2.53
CA ILE A 8 -7.70 8.66 1.72
C ILE A 8 -6.87 9.51 0.75
N PRO A 9 -5.54 9.34 0.72
CA PRO A 9 -4.69 10.09 -0.22
C PRO A 9 -5.06 9.74 -1.66
N HIS A 10 -4.70 10.62 -2.61
CA HIS A 10 -4.75 10.29 -4.02
C HIS A 10 -3.85 9.09 -4.31
N ILE A 11 -4.37 8.11 -5.06
CA ILE A 11 -3.65 6.87 -5.35
C ILE A 11 -3.26 6.83 -6.83
N TYR A 12 -1.96 6.84 -7.10
CA TYR A 12 -1.41 6.42 -8.38
C TYR A 12 -1.26 4.90 -8.37
N LEU A 13 -2.08 4.21 -9.16
CA LEU A 13 -2.06 2.75 -9.27
C LEU A 13 -1.24 2.34 -10.50
N LEU A 14 -0.06 1.78 -10.25
CA LEU A 14 0.88 1.36 -11.28
C LEU A 14 0.71 -0.13 -11.61
N CYS A 15 0.07 -0.41 -12.75
CA CYS A 15 -0.26 -1.75 -13.24
C CYS A 15 0.52 -2.05 -14.52
N MET A 16 1.65 -2.75 -14.46
CA MET A 16 2.45 -3.00 -15.67
C MET A 16 1.70 -3.76 -16.79
N ASP A 17 0.70 -4.57 -16.43
CA ASP A 17 -0.14 -5.32 -17.37
C ASP A 17 -1.61 -4.89 -17.21
N GLU A 18 -2.29 -4.68 -18.33
CA GLU A 18 -3.67 -4.21 -18.41
C GLU A 18 -4.65 -5.15 -17.68
N VAL A 19 -4.33 -6.44 -17.57
CA VAL A 19 -5.17 -7.39 -16.82
C VAL A 19 -5.41 -6.95 -15.37
N PHE A 20 -4.44 -6.26 -14.75
CA PHE A 20 -4.59 -5.72 -13.40
C PHE A 20 -5.43 -4.44 -13.38
N SER A 21 -5.23 -3.52 -14.32
CA SER A 21 -6.07 -2.31 -14.40
C SER A 21 -7.53 -2.66 -14.70
N ASP A 22 -7.77 -3.63 -15.57
CA ASP A 22 -9.10 -4.09 -15.93
C ASP A 22 -9.79 -4.76 -14.74
N ALA A 23 -9.09 -5.66 -14.04
CA ALA A 23 -9.60 -6.29 -12.83
C ALA A 23 -9.93 -5.25 -11.75
N PHE A 24 -9.07 -4.23 -11.58
CA PHE A 24 -9.31 -3.13 -10.64
C PHE A 24 -10.57 -2.35 -10.99
N GLU A 25 -10.75 -1.95 -12.25
CA GLU A 25 -11.95 -1.22 -12.68
C GLU A 25 -13.24 -2.05 -12.56
N VAL A 26 -13.18 -3.35 -12.83
CA VAL A 26 -14.30 -4.28 -12.57
C VAL A 26 -14.63 -4.35 -11.07
N ALA A 27 -13.62 -4.47 -10.21
CA ALA A 27 -13.80 -4.50 -8.76
C ALA A 27 -14.37 -3.16 -8.24
N ARG A 28 -13.81 -2.04 -8.69
CA ARG A 28 -14.22 -0.67 -8.35
C ARG A 28 -15.72 -0.46 -8.60
N LYS A 29 -16.19 -0.85 -9.79
CA LYS A 29 -17.61 -0.76 -10.17
C LYS A 29 -18.48 -1.72 -9.38
N SER A 30 -18.10 -3.00 -9.31
CA SER A 30 -18.91 -4.04 -8.67
C SER A 30 -19.08 -3.83 -7.16
N ARG A 31 -18.06 -3.31 -6.49
CA ARG A 31 -18.10 -3.02 -5.04
C ARG A 31 -18.60 -1.62 -4.70
N LYS A 32 -18.82 -0.77 -5.72
CA LYS A 32 -19.24 0.63 -5.60
C LYS A 32 -18.25 1.41 -4.72
N LEU A 33 -16.98 1.43 -5.15
CA LEU A 33 -15.96 2.25 -4.49
C LEU A 33 -16.43 3.72 -4.48
N PRO A 34 -16.40 4.42 -3.33
CA PRO A 34 -16.81 5.82 -3.26
C PRO A 34 -16.02 6.72 -4.22
N ASP A 35 -16.69 7.65 -4.89
CA ASP A 35 -16.07 8.63 -5.79
C ASP A 35 -15.16 9.63 -5.05
N SER A 36 -15.24 9.67 -3.71
CA SER A 36 -14.31 10.44 -2.87
C SER A 36 -12.87 9.93 -2.91
N ILE A 37 -12.65 8.70 -3.39
CA ILE A 37 -11.32 8.13 -3.56
C ILE A 37 -10.83 8.46 -4.98
N SER A 38 -9.81 9.31 -5.04
CA SER A 38 -9.16 9.72 -6.29
C SER A 38 -8.07 8.71 -6.67
N ILE A 39 -8.18 8.12 -7.86
CA ILE A 39 -7.26 7.09 -8.36
C ILE A 39 -6.93 7.35 -9.83
N ASP A 40 -5.64 7.44 -10.15
CA ASP A 40 -5.11 7.47 -11.50
C ASP A 40 -4.36 6.17 -11.80
N ILE A 41 -4.73 5.47 -12.88
CA ILE A 41 -4.12 4.19 -13.26
C ILE A 41 -3.06 4.43 -14.33
N HIS A 42 -1.86 3.88 -14.12
CA HIS A 42 -0.74 3.95 -15.04
C HIS A 42 -0.30 2.55 -15.46
N ASN A 43 -0.49 2.24 -16.75
CA ASN A 43 -0.11 0.95 -17.31
C ASN A 43 1.34 0.93 -17.81
N CYS A 44 2.29 1.13 -16.90
CA CYS A 44 3.71 1.20 -17.22
C CYS A 44 4.61 0.72 -16.07
N ALA A 45 5.92 0.60 -16.34
CA ALA A 45 6.90 0.40 -15.29
C ALA A 45 7.20 1.71 -14.53
N LEU A 46 7.71 1.62 -13.30
CA LEU A 46 8.07 2.80 -12.49
C LEU A 46 9.04 3.74 -13.22
N SER A 47 10.02 3.17 -13.95
CA SER A 47 11.00 3.93 -14.72
C SER A 47 10.41 4.64 -15.95
N GLN A 48 9.17 4.34 -16.32
CA GLN A 48 8.44 4.94 -17.44
C GLN A 48 7.31 5.87 -16.96
N LEU A 49 7.10 5.98 -15.65
CA LEU A 49 6.12 6.89 -15.09
C LEU A 49 6.54 8.34 -15.39
N PRO A 50 5.66 9.19 -15.94
CA PRO A 50 6.01 10.57 -16.25
C PRO A 50 6.49 11.33 -15.02
N GLU A 51 7.56 12.12 -15.16
CA GLU A 51 8.10 12.92 -14.04
C GLU A 51 7.12 13.99 -13.52
N THR A 52 6.05 14.27 -14.27
CA THR A 52 4.94 15.13 -13.82
C THR A 52 4.09 14.51 -12.72
N VAL A 53 4.11 13.18 -12.60
CA VAL A 53 3.47 12.46 -11.49
C VAL A 53 4.34 12.61 -10.25
N LYS A 54 3.80 13.18 -9.18
CA LYS A 54 4.49 13.37 -7.90
C LYS A 54 3.75 12.61 -6.81
N PHE A 55 4.49 11.90 -5.96
CA PHE A 55 3.89 11.16 -4.86
C PHE A 55 4.81 11.15 -3.65
N ASP A 56 4.21 11.28 -2.46
CA ASP A 56 4.91 11.41 -1.18
C ASP A 56 5.44 10.05 -0.72
N THR A 57 4.66 8.99 -0.97
CA THR A 57 4.92 7.63 -0.50
C THR A 57 4.78 6.61 -1.62
N VAL A 58 5.74 5.69 -1.74
CA VAL A 58 5.60 4.49 -2.58
C VAL A 58 5.34 3.26 -1.72
N VAL A 59 4.40 2.41 -2.14
CA VAL A 59 4.09 1.15 -1.46
C VAL A 59 5.00 0.04 -1.99
N SER A 60 5.72 -0.60 -1.07
CA SER A 60 6.54 -1.77 -1.33
C SER A 60 5.77 -3.05 -0.91
N PRO A 61 5.47 -3.97 -1.85
CA PRO A 61 4.88 -5.29 -1.55
C PRO A 61 5.93 -6.25 -0.95
N ALA A 62 6.63 -5.80 0.09
CA ALA A 62 7.82 -6.41 0.66
C ALA A 62 7.62 -7.85 1.15
N ASN A 63 8.73 -8.46 1.58
CA ASN A 63 8.71 -9.56 2.54
C ASN A 63 8.81 -9.03 3.99
N SER A 64 8.51 -9.89 4.97
CA SER A 64 8.52 -9.56 6.40
C SER A 64 9.85 -9.03 6.96
N TYR A 65 10.96 -9.18 6.22
CA TYR A 65 12.28 -8.73 6.62
C TYR A 65 12.75 -7.47 5.88
N GLY A 66 11.87 -6.80 5.15
CA GLY A 66 12.14 -5.48 4.54
C GLY A 66 13.24 -5.49 3.48
N ARG A 67 13.49 -6.65 2.86
CA ARG A 67 14.48 -6.78 1.80
C ARG A 67 13.88 -6.28 0.48
N LEU A 68 14.50 -5.26 -0.13
CA LEU A 68 13.98 -4.55 -1.29
C LEU A 68 14.77 -4.84 -2.57
N ASP A 69 14.76 -6.08 -3.06
CA ASP A 69 15.57 -6.50 -4.21
C ASP A 69 14.87 -7.41 -5.23
N GLY A 70 13.55 -7.58 -5.11
CA GLY A 70 12.75 -8.44 -5.99
C GLY A 70 11.65 -7.68 -6.73
N ALA A 71 11.51 -7.94 -8.03
CA ALA A 71 10.42 -7.41 -8.87
C ALA A 71 10.20 -5.90 -8.66
N PHE A 72 9.05 -5.48 -8.11
CA PHE A 72 8.77 -4.06 -7.89
C PHE A 72 9.70 -3.43 -6.84
N ASP A 73 10.14 -4.19 -5.84
CA ASP A 73 11.09 -3.70 -4.84
C ASP A 73 12.48 -3.41 -5.45
N ASP A 74 12.89 -4.14 -6.50
CA ASP A 74 14.10 -3.79 -7.26
C ASP A 74 13.93 -2.43 -7.97
N ALA A 75 12.74 -2.15 -8.53
CA ALA A 75 12.46 -0.86 -9.14
C ALA A 75 12.50 0.28 -8.09
N ILE A 76 11.95 0.06 -6.90
CA ILE A 76 12.02 1.00 -5.77
C ILE A 76 13.49 1.25 -5.40
N SER A 77 14.30 0.21 -5.20
CA SER A 77 15.72 0.37 -4.84
C SER A 77 16.51 1.09 -5.93
N ARG A 78 16.32 0.77 -7.21
CA ARG A 78 16.98 1.48 -8.32
C ARG A 78 16.59 2.96 -8.41
N GLN A 79 15.37 3.29 -8.00
CA GLN A 79 14.84 4.65 -8.07
C GLN A 79 15.30 5.50 -6.88
N PHE A 80 15.23 4.95 -5.67
CA PHE A 80 15.31 5.72 -4.43
C PHE A 80 16.57 5.45 -3.60
N ALA A 81 17.29 4.35 -3.81
CA ALA A 81 18.59 4.15 -3.19
C ALA A 81 19.68 5.02 -3.87
N PRO A 82 20.79 5.34 -3.18
CA PRO A 82 21.96 5.93 -3.80
C PRO A 82 22.47 5.04 -4.95
N ARG A 83 22.83 5.65 -6.08
CA ARG A 83 23.33 4.93 -7.26
C ARG A 83 24.60 4.12 -7.00
N ASP A 84 25.37 4.53 -5.99
CA ASP A 84 26.60 3.90 -5.51
C ASP A 84 26.36 2.86 -4.40
N ASP A 85 25.14 2.75 -3.85
CA ASP A 85 24.78 1.76 -2.83
C ASP A 85 23.32 1.30 -2.99
N TYR A 86 23.13 0.26 -3.80
CA TYR A 86 21.83 -0.35 -4.06
C TYR A 86 21.15 -0.90 -2.80
N HIS A 87 21.90 -1.28 -1.76
CA HIS A 87 21.34 -1.87 -0.54
C HIS A 87 21.04 -0.85 0.57
N ALA A 88 21.42 0.42 0.39
CA ALA A 88 21.21 1.46 1.40
C ALA A 88 19.75 1.55 1.86
N LEU A 89 18.80 1.51 0.92
CA LEU A 89 17.37 1.60 1.24
C LEU A 89 16.86 0.34 1.98
N THR A 90 17.36 -0.85 1.64
CA THR A 90 17.09 -2.06 2.42
C THR A 90 17.59 -1.91 3.86
N ASN A 91 18.79 -1.37 4.07
CA ASN A 91 19.35 -1.20 5.41
C ASN A 91 18.52 -0.23 6.25
N VAL A 92 18.04 0.86 5.64
CA VAL A 92 17.12 1.82 6.28
C VAL A 92 15.80 1.14 6.65
N ALA A 93 15.20 0.40 5.71
CA ALA A 93 13.98 -0.36 5.94
C ALA A 93 14.14 -1.35 7.10
N GLN A 94 15.21 -2.14 7.11
CA GLN A 94 15.48 -3.13 8.15
C GLN A 94 15.75 -2.49 9.51
N ALA A 95 16.45 -1.35 9.56
CA ALA A 95 16.65 -0.60 10.79
C ALA A 95 15.30 -0.10 11.35
N GLN A 96 14.40 0.37 10.50
CA GLN A 96 13.06 0.77 10.92
C GLN A 96 12.23 -0.43 11.41
N LEU A 97 12.27 -1.56 10.69
CA LEU A 97 11.63 -2.79 11.12
C LEU A 97 12.18 -3.31 12.46
N TYR A 98 13.47 -3.15 12.72
CA TYR A 98 14.04 -3.49 14.03
C TYR A 98 13.50 -2.62 15.15
N LYS A 99 13.38 -1.31 14.92
CA LYS A 99 12.83 -0.37 15.91
C LYS A 99 11.36 -0.68 16.22
N THR A 100 10.55 -0.93 15.21
CA THR A 100 9.10 -1.13 15.36
C THR A 100 8.74 -2.56 15.75
N TRP A 101 9.34 -3.55 15.11
CA TRP A 101 8.91 -4.96 15.16
C TRP A 101 10.00 -5.93 15.62
N ARG A 102 11.15 -5.44 16.06
CA ARG A 102 12.34 -6.27 16.35
C ARG A 102 12.80 -7.11 15.15
N GLY A 103 12.56 -6.62 13.94
CA GLY A 103 13.13 -7.14 12.70
C GLY A 103 12.20 -8.04 11.87
N PHE A 104 10.98 -8.30 12.34
CA PHE A 104 9.99 -9.10 11.62
C PHE A 104 8.64 -8.37 11.59
N ALA A 105 8.25 -7.83 10.44
CA ALA A 105 6.89 -7.32 10.23
C ALA A 105 5.96 -8.45 9.76
N PRO A 106 4.91 -8.80 10.51
CA PRO A 106 3.95 -9.81 10.08
C PRO A 106 3.32 -9.44 8.73
N PRO A 107 3.04 -10.41 7.84
CA PRO A 107 2.25 -10.15 6.64
C PRO A 107 0.92 -9.47 6.98
N GLY A 108 0.43 -8.61 6.08
CA GLY A 108 -0.81 -7.85 6.29
C GLY A 108 -0.63 -6.55 7.08
N THR A 109 0.57 -6.25 7.59
CA THR A 109 0.87 -4.98 8.29
C THR A 109 1.37 -3.90 7.33
N CYS A 110 1.54 -2.68 7.84
CA CYS A 110 2.22 -1.60 7.13
C CYS A 110 3.22 -0.90 8.05
N THR A 111 4.41 -0.59 7.54
CA THR A 111 5.41 0.26 8.23
C THR A 111 5.89 1.36 7.31
N LEU A 112 5.70 2.62 7.72
CA LEU A 112 6.26 3.77 7.01
C LEU A 112 7.75 3.90 7.31
N VAL A 113 8.54 4.09 6.27
CA VAL A 113 9.99 4.28 6.32
C VAL A 113 10.34 5.56 5.59
N GLU A 114 10.97 6.50 6.30
CA GLU A 114 11.52 7.71 5.69
C GLU A 114 12.72 7.35 4.80
N ILE A 115 12.73 7.90 3.59
CA ILE A 115 13.90 7.88 2.71
C ILE A 115 14.86 8.96 3.24
N PRO A 116 16.10 8.62 3.61
CA PRO A 116 17.04 9.59 4.13
C PRO A 116 17.31 10.70 3.11
N LYS A 117 17.25 11.97 3.53
CA LYS A 117 17.41 13.13 2.65
C LYS A 117 18.77 13.15 1.93
N GLU A 118 19.79 12.56 2.53
CA GLU A 118 21.11 12.40 1.94
C GLU A 118 21.13 11.47 0.71
N PHE A 119 20.04 10.75 0.43
CA PHE A 119 19.88 9.96 -0.79
C PHE A 119 19.47 10.82 -1.98
N ASP A 120 18.84 11.98 -1.79
CA ASP A 120 18.25 12.78 -2.89
C ASP A 120 19.29 13.14 -3.96
N ALA A 121 20.47 13.62 -3.56
CA ALA A 121 21.55 13.99 -4.48
C ALA A 121 22.19 12.77 -5.19
N ARG A 122 22.02 11.56 -4.64
CA ARG A 122 22.68 10.34 -5.12
C ARG A 122 21.75 9.35 -5.79
N SER A 123 20.44 9.46 -5.58
CA SER A 123 19.40 8.61 -6.15
C SER A 123 18.88 9.16 -7.48
N ARG A 124 17.84 8.52 -8.03
CA ARG A 124 17.09 9.02 -9.20
C ARG A 124 15.73 9.56 -8.78
N ASN A 125 15.54 9.97 -7.52
CA ASN A 125 14.27 10.43 -6.97
C ASN A 125 13.77 11.74 -7.63
N VAL A 126 13.22 11.61 -8.84
CA VAL A 126 12.60 12.71 -9.60
C VAL A 126 11.16 12.96 -9.14
N PHE A 127 10.57 12.06 -8.35
CA PHE A 127 9.16 12.10 -7.96
C PHE A 127 8.90 12.91 -6.68
N GLY A 128 9.96 13.33 -5.98
CA GLY A 128 9.84 14.00 -4.68
C GLY A 128 9.39 13.07 -3.56
N THR A 129 9.56 11.76 -3.74
CA THR A 129 9.10 10.75 -2.79
C THR A 129 9.91 10.82 -1.51
N ARG A 130 9.23 10.84 -0.38
CA ARG A 130 9.83 10.96 0.95
C ARG A 130 9.83 9.64 1.69
N ARG A 131 8.92 8.73 1.34
CA ARG A 131 8.66 7.52 2.13
C ARG A 131 8.48 6.28 1.28
N VAL A 132 8.83 5.15 1.88
CA VAL A 132 8.42 3.82 1.45
C VAL A 132 7.47 3.26 2.51
N ALA A 133 6.27 2.85 2.10
CA ALA A 133 5.36 2.09 2.94
C ALA A 133 5.60 0.60 2.71
N LEU A 134 6.22 -0.08 3.67
CA LEU A 134 6.45 -1.51 3.63
C LEU A 134 5.15 -2.25 3.97
N CYS A 135 4.56 -2.92 2.98
CA CYS A 135 3.38 -3.76 3.16
C CYS A 135 3.78 -5.22 2.91
N PRO A 136 4.33 -5.93 3.92
CA PRO A 136 4.76 -7.30 3.75
C PRO A 136 3.58 -8.19 3.33
N THR A 137 3.70 -8.84 2.17
CA THR A 137 2.70 -9.78 1.67
C THR A 137 3.05 -11.24 1.96
N MET A 138 4.26 -11.47 2.46
CA MET A 138 4.82 -12.79 2.69
C MET A 138 6.00 -12.73 3.66
N ARG A 139 6.31 -13.84 4.33
CA ARG A 139 7.52 -13.94 5.18
C ARG A 139 8.80 -13.89 4.35
N MET A 140 8.85 -14.74 3.34
CA MET A 140 9.91 -14.89 2.35
C MET A 140 9.22 -15.06 0.99
N PRO A 141 9.91 -14.77 -0.13
CA PRO A 141 9.38 -15.03 -1.47
C PRO A 141 8.77 -16.43 -1.60
N ALA A 142 7.44 -16.51 -1.69
CA ALA A 142 6.68 -17.77 -1.80
C ALA A 142 5.27 -17.53 -2.36
N ASP A 143 4.60 -18.61 -2.77
CA ASP A 143 3.16 -18.60 -3.06
C ASP A 143 2.38 -18.31 -1.76
N VAL A 144 1.51 -17.30 -1.80
CA VAL A 144 0.70 -16.87 -0.64
C VAL A 144 -0.79 -17.05 -0.84
N ARG A 145 -1.24 -17.84 -1.83
CA ARG A 145 -2.68 -18.10 -2.01
C ARG A 145 -3.34 -18.78 -0.81
N TRP A 146 -2.56 -19.41 0.06
CA TRP A 146 -3.01 -19.96 1.34
C TRP A 146 -3.50 -18.87 2.30
N ASP A 147 -2.87 -17.68 2.23
CA ASP A 147 -3.30 -16.50 2.95
C ASP A 147 -4.46 -15.87 2.19
N LYS A 148 -5.64 -15.93 2.79
CA LYS A 148 -6.87 -15.57 2.12
C LYS A 148 -7.11 -14.07 2.10
N GLU A 149 -6.45 -13.29 2.95
CA GLU A 149 -6.83 -11.89 3.22
C GLU A 149 -5.65 -10.92 3.26
N VAL A 150 -4.41 -11.37 3.04
CA VAL A 150 -3.21 -10.52 3.09
C VAL A 150 -3.30 -9.22 2.27
N ILE A 151 -4.01 -9.22 1.14
CA ILE A 151 -4.20 -7.99 0.35
C ILE A 151 -5.09 -7.02 1.08
N TYR A 152 -6.24 -7.50 1.58
CA TYR A 152 -7.17 -6.69 2.35
C TYR A 152 -6.49 -6.10 3.58
N GLU A 153 -5.75 -6.94 4.33
CA GLU A 153 -5.02 -6.54 5.53
C GLU A 153 -3.94 -5.51 5.22
N CYS A 154 -3.11 -5.71 4.18
CA CYS A 154 -2.07 -4.76 3.79
C CYS A 154 -2.65 -3.40 3.40
N ILE A 155 -3.75 -3.36 2.64
CA ILE A 155 -4.38 -2.11 2.22
C ILE A 155 -5.02 -1.40 3.41
N TRP A 156 -5.71 -2.14 4.28
CA TRP A 156 -6.27 -1.59 5.51
C TRP A 156 -5.19 -1.01 6.43
N SER A 157 -4.11 -1.76 6.65
CA SER A 157 -2.98 -1.35 7.47
C SER A 157 -2.23 -0.16 6.88
N LEU A 158 -2.10 -0.08 5.55
CA LEU A 158 -1.54 1.07 4.85
C LEU A 158 -2.34 2.35 5.13
N LEU A 159 -3.66 2.29 4.96
CA LEU A 159 -4.53 3.43 5.20
C LEU A 159 -4.53 3.84 6.68
N CYS A 160 -4.52 2.88 7.60
CA CYS A 160 -4.34 3.15 9.03
C CYS A 160 -3.01 3.85 9.32
N ALA A 161 -1.90 3.38 8.73
CA ALA A 161 -0.58 3.96 8.95
C ALA A 161 -0.49 5.40 8.43
N ILE A 162 -1.09 5.66 7.26
CA ILE A 162 -1.17 7.00 6.66
C ILE A 162 -2.05 7.93 7.50
N ASP A 163 -3.23 7.49 7.91
CA ASP A 163 -4.11 8.31 8.75
C ASP A 163 -3.44 8.65 10.09
N ASN A 164 -2.82 7.65 10.74
CA ASN A 164 -2.06 7.87 11.97
C ASN A 164 -0.95 8.91 11.78
N HIS A 165 -0.16 8.82 10.71
CA HIS A 165 0.86 9.81 10.38
C HIS A 165 0.26 11.19 10.15
N ASN A 166 -0.78 11.28 9.32
CA ASN A 166 -1.39 12.54 8.89
C ASN A 166 -2.10 13.31 10.02
N ARG A 167 -2.49 12.64 11.11
CA ARG A 167 -3.05 13.30 12.31
C ARG A 167 -2.02 14.14 13.05
N ASP A 168 -0.77 13.69 13.08
CA ASP A 168 0.33 14.34 13.81
C ASP A 168 1.26 15.14 12.90
N ALA A 169 1.20 14.94 11.58
CA ALA A 169 2.05 15.60 10.59
C ALA A 169 1.70 17.09 10.40
N SER A 170 2.74 17.90 10.15
CA SER A 170 2.55 19.27 9.64
C SER A 170 1.95 19.23 8.23
N PRO A 171 1.30 20.32 7.75
CA PRO A 171 0.71 20.35 6.41
C PRO A 171 1.68 19.94 5.29
N GLU A 172 2.96 20.28 5.41
CA GLU A 172 4.02 20.01 4.42
C GLU A 172 4.60 18.59 4.51
N ASP A 173 4.20 17.82 5.52
CA ASP A 173 4.66 16.47 5.78
C ASP A 173 3.56 15.41 5.66
N LYS A 174 2.33 15.85 5.39
CA LYS A 174 1.21 14.95 5.12
C LYS A 174 1.47 14.11 3.88
N ILE A 175 0.99 12.88 3.94
CA ILE A 175 0.92 11.97 2.81
C ILE A 175 -0.40 12.24 2.11
N GLU A 176 -0.33 12.93 0.97
CA GLU A 176 -1.47 13.28 0.13
C GLU A 176 -1.52 12.43 -1.14
N ASN A 177 -0.37 11.90 -1.57
CA ASN A 177 -0.22 11.15 -2.82
C ASN A 177 0.56 9.86 -2.58
N VAL A 178 -0.02 8.73 -2.97
CA VAL A 178 0.57 7.39 -2.81
C VAL A 178 0.69 6.70 -4.15
N LEU A 179 1.88 6.18 -4.47
CA LEU A 179 2.07 5.25 -5.58
C LEU A 179 1.99 3.82 -5.05
N MET A 180 1.15 2.97 -5.64
CA MET A 180 1.08 1.55 -5.31
C MET A 180 1.01 0.66 -6.54
N THR A 181 1.28 -0.62 -6.36
CA THR A 181 1.23 -1.65 -7.42
C THR A 181 0.38 -2.82 -6.95
N PRO A 182 -0.07 -3.73 -7.85
CA PRO A 182 -0.74 -4.95 -7.43
C PRO A 182 0.08 -5.77 -6.41
N LEU A 183 -0.50 -5.98 -5.23
CA LEU A 183 0.16 -6.63 -4.11
C LEU A 183 0.05 -8.16 -4.25
N ALA A 184 1.14 -8.88 -3.95
CA ALA A 184 1.24 -10.35 -3.97
C ALA A 184 0.88 -11.07 -5.30
N THR A 185 0.78 -10.35 -6.42
CA THR A 185 0.39 -10.93 -7.72
C THR A 185 1.56 -11.56 -8.49
N GLY A 186 2.79 -11.15 -8.18
CA GLY A 186 4.02 -11.74 -8.75
C GLY A 186 4.36 -13.09 -8.11
N VAL A 187 5.40 -13.13 -7.27
CA VAL A 187 5.82 -14.36 -6.58
C VAL A 187 4.70 -14.96 -5.72
N GLY A 188 3.84 -14.10 -5.16
CA GLY A 188 2.71 -14.49 -4.30
C GLY A 188 1.57 -15.23 -5.01
N ARG A 189 1.54 -15.23 -6.35
CA ARG A 189 0.54 -15.95 -7.20
C ARG A 189 -0.92 -15.55 -6.97
N VAL A 190 -1.22 -14.43 -6.32
CA VAL A 190 -2.60 -13.94 -6.19
C VAL A 190 -3.12 -13.51 -7.56
N SER A 191 -4.35 -13.91 -7.91
CA SER A 191 -4.96 -13.54 -9.20
C SER A 191 -5.25 -12.03 -9.27
N PRO A 192 -5.27 -11.43 -10.48
CA PRO A 192 -5.68 -10.04 -10.67
C PRO A 192 -7.04 -9.75 -10.03
N GLU A 193 -8.01 -10.64 -10.20
CA GLU A 193 -9.38 -10.50 -9.69
C GLU A 193 -9.41 -10.50 -8.16
N LYS A 194 -8.71 -11.43 -7.51
CA LYS A 194 -8.67 -11.51 -6.05
C LYS A 194 -7.97 -10.30 -5.45
N TRP A 195 -6.83 -9.90 -6.01
CA TRP A 195 -6.14 -8.69 -5.57
C TRP A 195 -7.04 -7.47 -5.68
N ALA A 196 -7.65 -7.24 -6.85
CA ALA A 196 -8.50 -6.08 -7.11
C ALA A 196 -9.70 -6.03 -6.17
N LEU A 197 -10.39 -7.16 -5.99
CA LEU A 197 -11.55 -7.25 -5.10
C LEU A 197 -11.18 -6.92 -3.65
N GLN A 198 -10.05 -7.43 -3.16
CA GLN A 198 -9.64 -7.17 -1.78
C GLN A 198 -9.14 -5.75 -1.58
N ALA A 199 -8.38 -5.20 -2.54
CA ALA A 199 -7.88 -3.83 -2.46
C ALA A 199 -9.04 -2.82 -2.42
N VAL A 200 -10.00 -2.96 -3.36
CA VAL A 200 -11.19 -2.10 -3.43
C VAL A 200 -12.06 -2.27 -2.19
N LEU A 201 -12.24 -3.49 -1.69
CA LEU A 201 -13.05 -3.74 -0.50
C LEU A 201 -12.43 -3.10 0.76
N ALA A 202 -11.11 -3.22 0.94
CA ALA A 202 -10.40 -2.60 2.05
C ALA A 202 -10.52 -1.07 2.02
N MET A 203 -10.33 -0.45 0.85
CA MET A 203 -10.51 1.00 0.69
C MET A 203 -11.94 1.43 1.02
N LYS A 204 -12.95 0.71 0.51
CA LYS A 204 -14.37 0.98 0.78
C LYS A 204 -14.69 0.88 2.27
N HIS A 205 -14.31 -0.23 2.91
CA HIS A 205 -14.56 -0.41 4.34
C HIS A 205 -13.83 0.66 5.16
N PHE A 206 -12.64 1.10 4.75
CA PHE A 206 -11.90 2.14 5.47
C PHE A 206 -12.61 3.49 5.41
N VAL A 207 -13.16 3.86 4.24
CA VAL A 207 -14.03 5.05 4.12
C VAL A 207 -15.26 4.91 5.01
N GLU A 208 -15.94 3.76 4.98
CA GLU A 208 -17.11 3.53 5.84
C GLU A 208 -16.76 3.69 7.32
N ALA A 209 -15.60 3.17 7.74
CA ALA A 209 -15.12 3.30 9.12
C ALA A 209 -14.82 4.75 9.50
N SER A 210 -14.22 5.47 8.57
CA SER A 210 -13.86 6.88 8.70
C SER A 210 -15.07 7.82 8.81
N GLU A 211 -16.13 7.51 8.06
CA GLU A 211 -17.37 8.29 8.04
C GLU A 211 -18.32 7.93 9.20
N ASN A 212 -18.17 6.76 9.81
CA ASN A 212 -19.06 6.24 10.85
C ASN A 212 -18.29 5.85 12.13
N PRO A 213 -17.57 6.79 12.77
CA PRO A 213 -16.70 6.48 13.91
C PRO A 213 -17.46 5.90 15.11
N ASP A 214 -18.68 6.36 15.39
CA ASP A 214 -19.50 5.84 16.50
C ASP A 214 -19.87 4.36 16.32
N LYS A 215 -20.11 3.94 15.07
CA LYS A 215 -20.36 2.53 14.74
C LYS A 215 -19.07 1.72 14.85
N TRP A 216 -18.02 2.15 14.17
CA TRP A 216 -16.79 1.36 14.02
C TRP A 216 -15.93 1.30 15.28
N SER A 217 -16.12 2.23 16.21
CA SER A 217 -15.55 2.16 17.56
C SER A 217 -16.33 1.26 18.53
N ASN A 218 -17.49 0.73 18.13
CA ASN A 218 -18.37 -0.08 18.99
C ASN A 218 -19.18 -1.15 18.22
N LEU A 219 -18.52 -1.87 17.31
CA LEU A 219 -19.15 -2.90 16.47
C LEU A 219 -19.78 -4.03 17.29
N GLN A 220 -20.98 -4.45 16.91
CA GLN A 220 -21.65 -5.62 17.48
C GLN A 220 -21.45 -6.85 16.59
N TRP A 221 -21.75 -8.04 17.10
CA TRP A 221 -21.59 -9.31 16.35
C TRP A 221 -22.27 -9.31 14.98
N ALA A 222 -23.43 -8.66 14.85
CA ALA A 222 -24.14 -8.55 13.57
C ALA A 222 -23.35 -7.71 12.55
N ASP A 223 -22.72 -6.61 12.99
CA ASP A 223 -21.88 -5.77 12.15
C ASP A 223 -20.63 -6.54 11.69
N LEU A 224 -19.98 -7.25 12.63
CA LEU A 224 -18.83 -8.11 12.33
C LEU A 224 -19.19 -9.18 11.30
N GLY A 225 -20.32 -9.85 11.48
CA GLY A 225 -20.77 -10.91 10.57
C GLY A 225 -20.93 -10.42 9.13
N LYS A 226 -21.46 -9.20 8.93
CA LYS A 226 -21.59 -8.60 7.60
C LYS A 226 -20.22 -8.30 6.97
N THR A 227 -19.35 -7.59 7.66
CA THR A 227 -18.02 -7.21 7.14
C THR A 227 -17.18 -8.44 6.84
N CYS A 228 -17.17 -9.44 7.73
CA CYS A 228 -16.47 -10.70 7.52
C CYS A 228 -17.01 -11.46 6.30
N ALA A 229 -18.34 -11.52 6.12
CA ALA A 229 -18.94 -12.17 4.96
C ALA A 229 -18.52 -11.48 3.64
N GLU A 230 -18.47 -10.14 3.60
CA GLU A 230 -18.04 -9.41 2.41
C GLU A 230 -16.58 -9.74 2.02
N THR A 231 -15.68 -9.86 3.00
CA THR A 231 -14.28 -10.26 2.78
C THR A 231 -14.18 -11.71 2.33
N GLN A 232 -14.94 -12.62 2.94
CA GLN A 232 -14.97 -14.04 2.57
C GLN A 232 -15.39 -14.29 1.12
N LEU A 233 -16.28 -13.45 0.56
CA LEU A 233 -16.67 -13.53 -0.85
C LEU A 233 -15.51 -13.28 -1.83
N THR A 234 -14.38 -12.77 -1.37
CA THR A 234 -13.17 -12.57 -2.18
C THR A 234 -12.25 -13.79 -2.22
N TRP A 235 -12.46 -14.78 -1.35
CA TRP A 235 -11.50 -15.88 -1.15
C TRP A 235 -11.39 -16.87 -2.31
N THR A 236 -12.47 -17.01 -3.11
CA THR A 236 -12.64 -18.06 -4.13
C THR A 236 -12.40 -17.58 -5.55
N LYS A 237 -11.94 -16.34 -5.72
CA LYS A 237 -11.60 -15.71 -6.99
C LYS A 237 -10.13 -15.86 -7.33
#